data_AF-A0A2E7ISG4-F1
#
_entry.id   AF-A0A2E7ISG4-F1
#
_cell.length_a   1.000
_cell.length_b   1.000
_cell.length_c   1.000
_cell.angle_alpha   90.00
_cell.angle_beta   90.00
_cell.angle_gamma   90.00
#
_symmetry.space_group_name_H-M   'P 1'
#
loop_
_entity.id
_entity.type
_entity.pdbx_description
1 polymer ?
#
loop_
_entity_poly.entity_id
_entity_poly.type
_entity_poly.pdbx_seq_one_letter_code
_entity_poly.pdbx_strand_id
1 'polypeptide(L)'
;MKREDLEWNLGYLLDDAARLMRRAFDARIRHLGLTRAQWFVLAQLYREDGYTQTNLAKLADMDRATLGKVVDRLQEKGLIERRPHPEDRRANLIYITKAFDRLVAPMRAESIRLYSDALRGLSVKQCEQFTAMLAKVRENLIGKAEIENDGVSEMDSYMPRMVGVRELT
;
A
#
# COMPACT_ATOMS: atom_id res chain seq x y z
N MET A 1 -31.42 4.53 -12.93
CA MET A 1 -30.01 4.74 -13.33
C MET A 1 -29.73 3.82 -14.49
N LYS A 2 -29.39 4.35 -15.67
CA LYS A 2 -29.08 3.54 -16.85
C LYS A 2 -27.70 2.91 -16.67
N ARG A 3 -27.43 1.78 -17.34
CA ARG A 3 -26.13 1.07 -17.27
C ARG A 3 -24.96 1.98 -17.69
N GLU A 4 -25.19 2.86 -18.66
CA GLU A 4 -24.24 3.85 -19.18
C GLU A 4 -23.88 4.93 -18.13
N ASP A 5 -24.77 5.23 -17.18
CA ASP A 5 -24.52 6.21 -16.10
C ASP A 5 -23.52 5.68 -15.04
N LEU A 6 -23.33 4.35 -14.96
CA LEU A 6 -22.40 3.70 -14.03
C LEU A 6 -20.96 3.74 -14.54
N GLU A 7 -20.74 3.66 -15.86
CA GLU A 7 -19.40 3.69 -16.46
C GLU A 7 -18.72 5.06 -16.32
N TRP A 8 -19.51 6.14 -16.23
CA TRP A 8 -19.02 7.50 -15.95
C TRP A 8 -19.18 7.93 -14.49
N ASN A 9 -19.54 7.01 -13.59
CA ASN A 9 -19.64 7.32 -12.18
C ASN A 9 -18.24 7.49 -11.58
N LEU A 10 -17.95 8.68 -11.05
CA LEU A 10 -16.65 9.02 -10.47
C LEU A 10 -16.21 8.04 -9.37
N GLY A 11 -17.12 7.66 -8.46
CA GLY A 11 -16.81 6.74 -7.37
C GLY A 11 -16.44 5.35 -7.87
N TYR A 12 -17.19 4.86 -8.86
CA TYR A 12 -16.91 3.58 -9.52
C TYR A 12 -15.55 3.59 -10.24
N LEU A 13 -15.28 4.61 -11.06
CA LEU A 13 -14.02 4.72 -11.81
C LEU A 13 -12.80 4.83 -10.87
N LEU A 14 -12.92 5.54 -9.75
CA LEU A 14 -11.86 5.65 -8.75
C LEU A 14 -11.55 4.30 -8.09
N ASP A 15 -12.58 3.58 -7.62
CA ASP A 15 -12.39 2.26 -7.01
C ASP A 15 -11.85 1.24 -8.03
N ASP A 16 -12.42 1.22 -9.23
CA ASP A 16 -12.03 0.29 -10.28
C ASP A 16 -10.58 0.51 -10.72
N ALA A 17 -10.18 1.77 -10.96
CA ALA A 17 -8.80 2.13 -11.29
C ALA A 17 -7.82 1.75 -10.16
N ALA A 18 -8.15 2.06 -8.90
CA ALA A 18 -7.33 1.68 -7.76
C ALA A 18 -7.18 0.15 -7.66
N ARG A 19 -8.28 -0.60 -7.85
CA ARG A 19 -8.29 -2.07 -7.85
C ARG A 19 -7.45 -2.65 -8.97
N LEU A 20 -7.52 -2.10 -10.19
CA LEU A 20 -6.72 -2.54 -11.33
C LEU A 20 -5.24 -2.22 -11.14
N MET A 21 -4.90 -1.03 -10.64
CA MET A 21 -3.51 -0.67 -10.30
C MET A 21 -2.92 -1.62 -9.26
N ARG A 22 -3.66 -1.93 -8.18
CA ARG A 22 -3.23 -2.91 -7.16
C ARG A 22 -2.94 -4.28 -7.78
N ARG A 23 -3.87 -4.82 -8.57
CA ARG A 23 -3.71 -6.13 -9.23
C ARG A 23 -2.50 -6.16 -10.19
N ALA A 24 -2.30 -5.07 -10.94
CA ALA A 24 -1.18 -4.95 -11.86
C ALA A 24 0.16 -4.87 -11.12
N PHE A 25 0.23 -4.11 -10.02
CA PHE A 25 1.42 -4.06 -9.17
C PHE A 25 1.73 -5.43 -8.56
N ASP A 26 0.73 -6.08 -7.96
CA ASP A 26 0.84 -7.41 -7.37
C ASP A 26 1.37 -8.45 -8.37
N ALA A 27 0.98 -8.34 -9.64
CA ALA A 27 1.48 -9.21 -10.71
C ALA A 27 2.94 -8.91 -11.06
N ARG A 28 3.29 -7.62 -11.14
CA ARG A 28 4.65 -7.16 -11.47
C ARG A 28 5.66 -7.58 -10.42
N ILE A 29 5.37 -7.47 -9.13
CA ILE A 29 6.36 -7.74 -8.08
C ILE A 29 6.55 -9.23 -7.75
N ARG A 30 5.79 -10.16 -8.35
CA ARG A 30 5.90 -11.60 -8.01
C ARG A 30 7.30 -12.16 -8.22
N HIS A 31 8.02 -11.66 -9.23
CA HIS A 31 9.39 -12.09 -9.54
C HIS A 31 10.39 -11.73 -8.42
N LEU A 32 10.04 -10.81 -7.51
CA LEU A 32 10.83 -10.49 -6.32
C LEU A 32 10.67 -11.53 -5.21
N GLY A 33 9.92 -12.62 -5.45
CA GLY A 33 9.74 -13.72 -4.52
C GLY A 33 8.84 -13.38 -3.33
N LEU A 34 7.98 -12.37 -3.47
CA LEU A 34 6.98 -11.99 -2.48
C LEU A 34 5.57 -12.36 -2.93
N THR A 35 4.76 -12.84 -1.99
CA THR A 35 3.30 -12.92 -2.19
C THR A 35 2.65 -11.57 -1.94
N ARG A 36 1.41 -11.39 -2.40
CA ARG A 36 0.60 -10.19 -2.13
C ARG A 36 0.52 -9.89 -0.63
N ALA A 37 0.26 -10.91 0.20
CA ALA A 37 0.15 -10.75 1.64
C ALA A 37 1.49 -10.33 2.28
N GLN A 38 2.60 -10.90 1.83
CA GLN A 38 3.94 -10.54 2.30
C GLN A 38 4.30 -9.11 1.94
N TRP A 39 4.08 -8.72 0.68
CA TRP A 39 4.30 -7.34 0.24
C TRP A 39 3.45 -6.36 1.04
N PHE A 40 2.15 -6.65 1.20
CA PHE A 40 1.24 -5.78 1.94
C PHE A 40 1.72 -5.52 3.37
N VAL A 41 2.14 -6.58 4.07
CA VAL A 41 2.68 -6.47 5.44
C VAL A 41 3.95 -5.62 5.47
N LEU A 42 4.88 -5.83 4.54
CA LEU A 42 6.09 -5.01 4.42
C LEU A 42 5.77 -3.54 4.14
N ALA A 43 4.77 -3.26 3.32
CA ALA A 43 4.33 -1.89 3.03
C ALA A 43 3.76 -1.18 4.27
N GLN A 44 3.04 -1.89 5.15
CA GLN A 44 2.62 -1.31 6.43
C GLN A 44 3.83 -1.00 7.32
N LEU A 45 4.70 -1.99 7.51
CA LEU A 45 5.88 -1.86 8.37
C LEU A 45 6.86 -0.79 7.86
N TYR A 46 6.95 -0.59 6.54
CA TYR A 46 7.79 0.46 5.97
C TYR A 46 7.26 1.87 6.24
N ARG A 47 5.94 2.04 6.43
CA ARG A 47 5.35 3.33 6.84
C ARG A 47 5.62 3.59 8.32
N GLU A 48 5.36 2.58 9.13
CA GLU A 48 5.57 2.58 10.57
C GLU A 48 5.73 1.13 11.02
N ASP A 49 6.83 0.83 11.70
CA ASP A 49 7.06 -0.49 12.28
C ASP A 49 6.86 -0.49 13.79
N GLY A 50 7.18 -1.60 14.46
CA GLY A 50 6.93 -1.75 15.88
C GLY A 50 5.47 -2.05 16.22
N TYR A 51 4.71 -2.62 15.29
CA TYR A 51 3.38 -3.14 15.60
C TYR A 51 3.47 -4.50 16.30
N THR A 52 2.55 -4.74 17.24
CA THR A 52 2.27 -6.12 17.68
C THR A 52 1.65 -6.91 16.53
N GLN A 53 1.81 -8.23 16.54
CA GLN A 53 1.13 -9.10 15.55
C GLN A 53 -0.39 -8.90 15.56
N THR A 54 -1.01 -8.64 16.71
CA THR A 54 -2.46 -8.37 16.79
C THR A 54 -2.84 -7.10 16.05
N ASN A 55 -2.08 -6.00 16.25
CA ASN A 55 -2.39 -4.73 15.58
C ASN A 55 -2.10 -4.81 14.08
N LEU A 56 -1.00 -5.43 13.70
CA LEU A 56 -0.66 -5.66 12.30
C LEU A 56 -1.71 -6.53 11.59
N ALA A 57 -2.37 -7.46 12.30
CA ALA A 57 -3.41 -8.32 11.73
C ALA A 57 -4.65 -7.50 11.38
N LYS A 58 -5.05 -6.59 12.28
CA LYS A 58 -6.15 -5.64 12.04
C LYS A 58 -5.83 -4.71 10.87
N LEU A 59 -4.63 -4.13 10.84
CA LEU A 59 -4.20 -3.25 9.75
C LEU A 59 -4.14 -3.97 8.39
N ALA A 60 -3.86 -5.26 8.40
CA ALA A 60 -3.80 -6.08 7.20
C ALA A 60 -5.12 -6.74 6.80
N ASP A 61 -6.19 -6.53 7.58
CA ASP A 61 -7.45 -7.25 7.44
C ASP A 61 -7.23 -8.78 7.32
N MET A 62 -6.39 -9.31 8.21
CA MET A 62 -6.04 -10.73 8.27
C MET A 62 -6.40 -11.28 9.65
N ASP A 63 -6.80 -12.55 9.70
CA ASP A 63 -6.84 -13.24 10.97
C ASP A 63 -5.40 -13.44 11.52
N ARG A 64 -5.30 -13.59 12.85
CA ARG A 64 -4.01 -13.67 13.54
C ARG A 64 -3.16 -14.87 13.10
N ALA A 65 -3.77 -15.99 12.72
CA ALA A 65 -3.05 -17.18 12.30
C ALA A 65 -2.47 -17.01 10.89
N THR A 66 -3.25 -16.45 9.98
CA THR A 66 -2.79 -16.08 8.63
C THR A 66 -1.66 -15.07 8.69
N LEU A 67 -1.81 -13.99 9.48
CA LEU A 67 -0.72 -13.04 9.64
C LEU A 67 0.53 -13.71 10.25
N GLY A 68 0.37 -14.58 11.26
CA GLY A 68 1.50 -15.29 11.87
C GLY A 68 2.35 -16.01 10.83
N LYS A 69 1.72 -16.75 9.92
CA LYS A 69 2.41 -17.43 8.81
C LYS A 69 3.12 -16.42 7.88
N VAL A 70 2.51 -15.28 7.59
CA VAL A 70 3.14 -14.24 6.76
C VAL A 70 4.39 -13.68 7.45
N VAL A 71 4.29 -13.35 8.73
CA VAL A 71 5.40 -12.82 9.55
C VAL A 71 6.52 -13.86 9.66
N ASP A 72 6.20 -15.14 9.88
CA ASP A 72 7.20 -16.20 9.91
C ASP A 72 7.98 -16.29 8.60
N ARG A 73 7.28 -16.30 7.46
CA ARG A 73 7.94 -16.33 6.14
C ARG A 73 8.77 -15.08 5.84
N LEU A 74 8.33 -13.91 6.28
CA LEU A 74 9.09 -12.67 6.13
C LEU A 74 10.34 -12.66 7.01
N GLN A 75 10.25 -13.21 8.23
CA GLN A 75 11.38 -13.35 9.13
C GLN A 75 12.38 -14.39 8.61
N GLU A 76 11.92 -15.52 8.07
CA GLU A 76 12.76 -16.52 7.38
C GLU A 76 13.53 -15.91 6.19
N LYS A 77 12.90 -14.98 5.46
CA LYS A 77 13.55 -14.19 4.39
C LYS A 77 14.50 -13.12 4.92
N GLY A 78 14.57 -12.92 6.23
CA GLY A 78 15.37 -11.89 6.89
C GLY A 78 14.86 -10.48 6.68
N LEU A 79 13.64 -10.27 6.16
CA LEU A 79 13.08 -8.96 5.81
C LEU A 79 12.47 -8.23 7.02
N ILE A 80 12.11 -8.98 8.05
CA ILE A 80 11.60 -8.46 9.31
C ILE A 80 12.27 -9.19 10.49
N GLU A 81 12.14 -8.63 11.67
CA GLU A 81 12.52 -9.27 12.93
C GLU A 81 11.48 -9.00 14.02
N ARG A 82 11.43 -9.90 15.00
CA ARG A 82 10.61 -9.75 16.20
C ARG A 82 11.49 -9.31 17.37
N ARG A 83 11.06 -8.27 18.07
CA ARG A 83 11.70 -7.80 19.30
C ARG A 83 10.70 -7.92 20.46
N PRO A 84 11.11 -8.30 21.69
CA PRO A 84 10.22 -8.36 22.84
C PRO A 84 9.54 -7.00 23.10
N HIS A 85 8.26 -7.02 23.46
CA HIS A 85 7.59 -5.80 23.90
C HIS A 85 8.15 -5.37 25.27
N PRO A 86 8.50 -4.08 25.48
CA PRO A 86 9.15 -3.62 26.71
C PRO A 86 8.26 -3.82 27.96
N GLU A 87 6.95 -3.71 27.80
CA GLU A 87 5.97 -3.77 28.90
C GLU A 87 5.14 -5.06 28.94
N ASP A 88 5.15 -5.87 27.88
CA ASP A 88 4.34 -7.09 27.77
C ASP A 88 5.21 -8.28 27.36
N ARG A 89 5.62 -9.08 28.33
CA ARG A 89 6.49 -10.26 28.10
C ARG A 89 5.87 -11.33 27.20
N ARG A 90 4.55 -11.28 26.94
CA ARG A 90 3.85 -12.23 26.06
C ARG A 90 3.74 -11.71 24.63
N ALA A 91 4.14 -10.47 24.36
CA ALA A 91 4.04 -9.85 23.06
C ALA A 91 5.42 -9.60 22.43
N ASN A 92 5.44 -9.60 21.10
CA ASN A 92 6.56 -9.12 20.30
C ASN A 92 6.10 -7.98 19.40
N LEU A 93 7.01 -7.06 19.16
CA LEU A 93 6.92 -6.00 18.19
C LEU A 93 7.66 -6.41 16.91
N ILE A 94 7.08 -6.10 15.76
CA ILE A 94 7.59 -6.50 14.45
C ILE A 94 8.27 -5.30 13.80
N TYR A 95 9.53 -5.47 13.42
CA TYR A 95 10.37 -4.42 12.81
C TYR A 95 10.84 -4.84 11.43
N ILE A 96 10.96 -3.87 10.52
CA ILE A 96 11.58 -4.13 9.22
C ILE A 96 13.10 -4.15 9.38
N THR A 97 13.80 -5.02 8.63
CA THR A 97 15.26 -5.06 8.66
C THR A 97 15.86 -4.28 7.49
N LYS A 98 17.17 -4.00 7.57
CA LYS A 98 17.95 -3.47 6.44
C LYS A 98 17.96 -4.36 5.20
N ALA A 99 17.60 -5.65 5.32
CA ALA A 99 17.52 -6.52 4.15
C ALA A 99 16.38 -6.10 3.19
N PHE A 100 15.35 -5.42 3.71
CA PHE A 100 14.27 -4.89 2.90
C PHE A 100 14.73 -3.81 1.90
N ASP A 101 15.80 -3.06 2.21
CA ASP A 101 16.34 -2.01 1.32
C ASP A 101 16.70 -2.56 -0.07
N ARG A 102 17.07 -3.86 -0.15
CA ARG A 102 17.37 -4.55 -1.42
C ARG A 102 16.14 -4.69 -2.33
N LEU A 103 14.94 -4.64 -1.78
CA LEU A 103 13.68 -4.75 -2.50
C LEU A 103 13.09 -3.39 -2.91
N VAL A 104 13.51 -2.31 -2.24
CA VAL A 104 12.98 -0.96 -2.48
C VAL A 104 13.22 -0.51 -3.92
N ALA A 105 14.45 -0.60 -4.43
CA ALA A 105 14.77 -0.16 -5.78
C ALA A 105 14.04 -0.98 -6.88
N PRO A 106 14.02 -2.33 -6.84
CA PRO A 106 13.23 -3.13 -7.77
C PRO A 106 11.72 -2.82 -7.72
N MET A 107 11.15 -2.67 -6.53
CA MET A 107 9.73 -2.32 -6.36
C MET A 107 9.43 -0.95 -6.95
N ARG A 108 10.29 0.04 -6.70
CA ARG A 108 10.15 1.38 -7.27
C ARG A 108 10.19 1.36 -8.79
N ALA A 109 11.09 0.56 -9.38
CA ALA A 109 11.17 0.40 -10.82
C ALA A 109 9.87 -0.18 -11.41
N GLU A 110 9.24 -1.15 -10.75
CA GLU A 110 7.93 -1.68 -11.16
C GLU A 110 6.81 -0.66 -10.98
N SER A 111 6.84 0.14 -9.90
CA SER A 111 5.88 1.22 -9.69
C SER A 111 5.94 2.25 -10.82
N ILE A 112 7.15 2.69 -11.20
CA ILE A 112 7.34 3.65 -12.30
C ILE A 112 6.76 3.09 -13.60
N ARG A 113 7.08 1.82 -13.94
CA ARG A 113 6.52 1.16 -15.13
C ARG A 113 4.99 1.09 -15.09
N LEU A 114 4.43 0.69 -13.95
CA LEU A 114 2.99 0.61 -13.77
C LEU A 114 2.31 1.96 -14.01
N TYR A 115 2.81 3.02 -13.39
CA TYR A 115 2.22 4.35 -13.53
C TYR A 115 2.38 4.91 -14.94
N SER A 116 3.53 4.68 -15.59
CA SER A 116 3.72 5.03 -17.00
C SER A 116 2.69 4.34 -17.89
N ASP A 117 2.43 3.04 -17.65
CA ASP A 117 1.44 2.29 -18.40
C ASP A 117 0.00 2.78 -18.13
N ALA A 118 -0.31 3.09 -16.86
CA ALA A 118 -1.64 3.54 -16.44
C ALA A 118 -1.98 4.96 -16.88
N LEU A 119 -0.97 5.83 -17.06
CA LEU A 119 -1.12 7.22 -17.49
C LEU A 119 -0.82 7.42 -18.98
N ARG A 120 -0.60 6.33 -19.72
CA ARG A 120 -0.29 6.38 -21.15
C ARG A 120 -1.35 7.18 -21.92
N GLY A 121 -0.89 8.14 -22.71
CA GLY A 121 -1.76 9.03 -23.48
C GLY A 121 -2.14 10.33 -22.77
N LEU A 122 -1.75 10.51 -21.50
CA LEU A 122 -1.82 11.79 -20.81
C LEU A 122 -0.51 12.58 -20.96
N SER A 123 -0.63 13.88 -21.18
CA SER A 123 0.50 14.81 -21.09
C SER A 123 0.94 15.02 -19.64
N VAL A 124 2.17 15.48 -19.44
CA VAL A 124 2.71 15.86 -18.11
C VAL A 124 1.76 16.79 -17.36
N LYS A 125 1.26 17.82 -18.05
CA LYS A 125 0.31 18.78 -17.47
C LYS A 125 -1.00 18.12 -17.02
N GLN A 126 -1.53 17.18 -17.80
CA GLN A 126 -2.73 16.44 -17.41
C GLN A 126 -2.47 15.55 -16.19
N CYS A 127 -1.33 14.88 -16.12
CA CYS A 127 -0.93 14.08 -14.96
C CYS A 127 -0.80 14.94 -13.68
N GLU A 128 -0.17 16.11 -13.79
CA GLU A 128 -0.04 17.08 -12.69
C GLU A 128 -1.41 17.59 -12.22
N GLN A 129 -2.27 17.99 -13.17
CA GLN A 129 -3.63 18.43 -12.86
C GLN A 129 -4.46 17.33 -12.20
N PHE A 130 -4.42 16.11 -12.74
CA PHE A 130 -5.11 14.95 -12.18
C PHE A 130 -4.67 14.67 -10.75
N THR A 131 -3.35 14.67 -10.51
CA THR A 131 -2.78 14.46 -9.17
C THR A 131 -3.20 15.56 -8.20
N ALA A 132 -3.16 16.83 -8.61
CA ALA A 132 -3.58 17.95 -7.79
C ALA A 132 -5.07 17.88 -7.41
N MET A 133 -5.93 17.50 -8.37
CA MET A 133 -7.37 17.33 -8.12
C MET A 133 -7.63 16.18 -7.14
N LEU A 134 -6.97 15.02 -7.31
CA LEU A 134 -7.09 13.91 -6.36
C LEU A 134 -6.58 14.27 -4.95
N ALA A 135 -5.48 15.01 -4.86
CA ALA A 135 -4.96 15.50 -3.58
C ALA A 135 -5.99 16.41 -2.89
N LYS A 136 -6.70 17.27 -3.63
CA LYS A 136 -7.76 18.11 -3.08
C LYS A 136 -8.97 17.31 -2.62
N VAL A 137 -9.37 16.28 -3.36
CA VAL A 137 -10.43 15.35 -2.93
C VAL A 137 -10.04 14.68 -1.61
N ARG A 138 -8.80 14.17 -1.50
CA ARG A 138 -8.26 13.56 -0.28
C ARG A 138 -8.27 14.54 0.90
N GLU A 139 -7.81 15.77 0.71
CA GLU A 139 -7.85 16.82 1.74
C GLU A 139 -9.28 17.10 2.23
N ASN A 140 -10.23 17.26 1.31
CA ASN A 140 -11.64 17.50 1.64
C ASN A 140 -12.28 16.33 2.42
N LEU A 141 -11.82 15.09 2.19
CA LEU A 141 -12.28 13.91 2.92
C LEU A 141 -11.63 13.79 4.30
N ILE A 142 -10.33 14.05 4.42
CA ILE A 142 -9.62 14.04 5.71
C ILE A 142 -10.16 15.13 6.62
N GLY A 143 -10.35 16.35 6.09
CA GLY A 143 -10.94 17.46 6.84
C GLY A 143 -12.39 17.23 7.26
N LYS A 144 -13.06 16.17 6.77
CA LYS A 144 -14.36 15.71 7.22
C LYS A 144 -14.28 14.46 8.12
N ALA A 145 -13.24 13.64 7.95
CA ALA A 145 -13.04 12.37 8.67
C ALA A 145 -12.53 12.55 10.11
N GLU A 146 -12.11 13.75 10.52
CA GLU A 146 -11.84 14.05 11.94
C GLU A 146 -13.10 14.00 12.83
N ILE A 147 -14.29 13.69 12.30
CA ILE A 147 -15.53 13.56 13.09
C ILE A 147 -16.03 12.11 13.23
N GLU A 148 -15.62 11.13 12.41
CA GLU A 148 -16.17 9.76 12.53
C GLU A 148 -15.13 8.66 12.26
N ASN A 149 -14.55 8.15 13.35
CA ASN A 149 -13.96 6.82 13.58
C ASN A 149 -12.60 6.42 12.95
N ASP A 150 -11.79 5.84 13.85
CA ASP A 150 -10.63 4.97 13.65
C ASP A 150 -10.76 4.02 12.46
N GLY A 151 -9.98 4.30 11.42
CA GLY A 151 -9.85 3.44 10.25
C GLY A 151 -8.85 4.05 9.29
N VAL A 152 -7.57 3.74 9.49
CA VAL A 152 -6.48 4.13 8.60
C VAL A 152 -6.89 3.80 7.16
N SER A 153 -7.02 4.83 6.33
CA SER A 153 -7.46 4.74 4.94
C SER A 153 -6.71 3.63 4.20
N GLU A 154 -7.45 2.59 3.80
CA GLU A 154 -6.95 1.49 2.97
C GLU A 154 -6.22 2.00 1.71
N MET A 155 -6.49 3.22 1.24
CA MET A 155 -5.86 3.77 0.03
C MET A 155 -4.40 4.19 0.26
N ASP A 156 -4.06 4.74 1.43
CA ASP A 156 -2.69 5.14 1.78
C ASP A 156 -1.80 3.90 2.02
N SER A 157 -2.42 2.76 2.33
CA SER A 157 -1.82 1.46 2.59
C SER A 157 -1.13 0.83 1.37
N TYR A 158 -1.61 1.10 0.15
CA TYR A 158 -1.19 0.32 -1.04
C TYR A 158 0.05 0.82 -1.78
N MET A 159 0.49 2.07 -1.57
CA MET A 159 1.69 2.59 -2.23
C MET A 159 2.47 3.47 -1.25
N PRO A 160 3.66 3.06 -0.78
CA PRO A 160 4.57 4.01 -0.15
C PRO A 160 4.84 5.15 -1.15
N ARG A 161 5.14 6.36 -0.65
CA ARG A 161 5.52 7.53 -1.48
C ARG A 161 6.84 7.26 -2.23
N MET A 162 6.82 6.33 -3.17
CA MET A 162 8.01 5.83 -3.88
C MET A 162 8.18 6.51 -5.23
N VAL A 163 7.15 7.17 -5.74
CA VAL A 163 7.21 7.82 -7.05
C VAL A 163 6.49 9.17 -7.02
N GLY A 164 7.23 10.25 -7.22
CA GLY A 164 6.65 11.56 -7.50
C GLY A 164 6.21 11.67 -8.96
N VAL A 165 5.20 12.48 -9.27
CA VAL A 165 4.75 12.72 -10.66
C VAL A 165 5.90 13.11 -11.60
N ARG A 166 6.91 13.83 -11.06
CA ARG A 166 8.12 14.25 -11.76
C ARG A 166 9.09 13.12 -12.14
N GLU A 167 8.87 11.92 -11.61
CA GLU A 167 9.70 10.73 -11.87
C GLU A 167 9.06 9.79 -12.90
N LEU A 168 7.87 10.16 -13.42
CA LEU A 168 7.07 9.39 -14.38
C LEU A 168 7.15 9.94 -15.82
N THR A 169 7.86 11.03 -16.01
CA THR A 169 7.93 11.83 -17.26
C THR A 169 9.37 12.18 -17.55
#